data_AF-A0A829HB42-F1
#
_entry.id   AF-A0A829HB42-F1
#
_cell.length_a   1.000
_cell.length_b   1.000
_cell.length_c   1.000
_cell.angle_alpha   90.00
_cell.angle_beta   90.00
_cell.angle_gamma   90.00
#
_symmetry.space_group_name_H-M   'P 1'
#
loop_
_entity.id
_entity.type
_entity.pdbx_description
1 polymer ?
#
loop_
_entity_poly.entity_id
_entity_poly.type
_entity_poly.pdbx_seq_one_letter_code
_entity_poly.pdbx_strand_id
1 'polypeptide(L)' 'QGTITLFASFLVQFVPKALMTNALREIGAVGGLMILGIGLNLMGITKIRISNLLPGLLVLVAILTGQYFL' A
#
# COMPACT_ATOMS: atom_id res chain seq x y z
N GLN A 1 -0.54 -7.31 -19.34
CA GLN A 1 0.33 -6.60 -18.37
C GLN A 1 1.45 -5.79 -19.04
N GLY A 2 1.98 -6.15 -20.22
CA GLY A 2 3.11 -5.43 -20.85
C GLY A 2 2.96 -3.90 -21.01
N THR A 3 1.80 -3.42 -21.48
CA THR A 3 1.54 -1.97 -21.61
C THR A 3 1.49 -1.26 -20.25
N ILE A 4 0.93 -1.92 -19.25
CA ILE A 4 0.80 -1.41 -17.87
C ILE A 4 2.20 -1.38 -17.22
N THR A 5 3.02 -2.40 -17.47
CA THR A 5 4.41 -2.47 -17.01
C THR A 5 5.27 -1.38 -17.62
N LEU A 6 5.13 -1.10 -18.93
CA LEU A 6 5.83 -0.01 -19.59
C LEU A 6 5.42 1.35 -19.03
N PHE A 7 4.12 1.61 -18.88
CA PHE A 7 3.61 2.83 -18.26
C PHE A 7 4.05 2.97 -16.79
N ALA A 8 4.05 1.89 -16.02
CA ALA A 8 4.53 1.89 -14.64
C ALA A 8 6.02 2.22 -14.55
N SER A 9 6.86 1.67 -15.46
CA SER A 9 8.28 2.01 -15.53
C SER A 9 8.51 3.50 -15.77
N PHE A 10 7.71 4.15 -16.63
CA PHE A 10 7.78 5.60 -16.83
C PHE A 10 7.42 6.37 -15.55
N LEU A 11 6.34 5.99 -14.86
CA LEU A 11 5.93 6.63 -13.60
C LEU A 11 6.97 6.44 -12.49
N VAL A 12 7.55 5.25 -12.38
CA VAL A 12 8.57 4.92 -11.36
C VAL A 12 9.86 5.74 -11.57
N GLN A 13 10.20 6.13 -12.80
CA GLN A 13 11.36 7.01 -13.04
C GLN A 13 11.17 8.43 -12.49
N PHE A 14 9.92 8.91 -12.42
CA PHE A 14 9.60 10.21 -11.79
C PHE A 14 9.55 10.13 -10.26
N VAL A 15 9.45 8.93 -9.68
CA VAL A 15 9.38 8.73 -8.23
C VAL A 15 10.79 8.45 -7.67
N PRO A 16 11.21 9.16 -6.61
CA PRO A 16 12.50 8.90 -5.96
C PRO A 16 12.58 7.47 -5.42
N LYS A 17 13.70 6.78 -5.69
CA LYS A 17 13.91 5.38 -5.25
C LYS A 17 13.78 5.19 -3.73
N ALA A 18 14.19 6.19 -2.94
CA ALA A 18 14.06 6.15 -1.48
C ALA A 18 12.60 6.15 -1.03
N LEU A 19 11.77 6.99 -1.65
CA LEU A 19 10.34 7.10 -1.39
C LEU A 19 9.61 5.80 -1.76
N MET A 20 9.92 5.25 -2.93
CA MET A 20 9.36 3.98 -3.40
C MET A 20 9.72 2.81 -2.48
N THR A 21 10.97 2.72 -2.01
CA THR A 21 11.42 1.63 -1.13
C THR A 21 10.70 1.67 0.21
N ASN A 22 10.57 2.86 0.81
CA ASN A 22 9.84 3.04 2.07
C ASN A 22 8.34 2.78 1.89
N ALA A 23 7.73 3.33 0.83
CA ALA A 23 6.31 3.13 0.54
C ALA A 23 5.98 1.65 0.34
N LEU A 24 6.77 0.91 -0.46
CA LEU A 24 6.54 -0.51 -0.67
C LEU A 24 6.70 -1.32 0.62
N ARG A 25 7.66 -0.96 1.48
CA ARG A 25 7.85 -1.61 2.78
C ARG A 25 6.64 -1.41 3.70
N GLU A 26 6.16 -0.18 3.83
CA GLU A 26 5.02 0.13 4.71
C GLU A 26 3.70 -0.43 4.16
N ILE A 27 3.45 -0.29 2.85
CA ILE A 27 2.29 -0.89 2.18
C ILE A 27 2.33 -2.41 2.33
N GLY A 28 3.51 -3.04 2.21
CA GLY A 28 3.66 -4.48 2.41
C GLY A 28 3.34 -4.93 3.83
N ALA A 29 3.83 -4.21 4.84
CA ALA A 29 3.55 -4.49 6.24
C ALA A 29 2.05 -4.33 6.58
N VAL A 30 1.44 -3.23 6.15
CA VAL A 30 0.01 -2.95 6.35
C VAL A 30 -0.86 -3.92 5.57
N GLY A 31 -0.51 -4.21 4.31
CA GLY A 31 -1.19 -5.18 3.47
C GLY A 31 -1.15 -6.59 4.05
N GLY A 32 -0.01 -7.01 4.61
CA GLY A 32 0.11 -8.29 5.32
C GLY A 32 -0.84 -8.39 6.50
N LEU A 33 -0.97 -7.34 7.31
CA LEU A 33 -1.94 -7.28 8.40
C LEU A 33 -3.38 -7.31 7.90
N MET A 34 -3.70 -6.63 6.80
CA MET A 34 -5.02 -6.69 6.17
C MET A 34 -5.37 -8.10 5.70
N ILE A 35 -4.42 -8.80 5.07
CA ILE A 35 -4.60 -10.20 4.63
C ILE A 35 -4.85 -11.11 5.82
N LEU A 36 -4.11 -10.96 6.92
CA LEU A 36 -4.37 -11.70 8.16
C LEU A 36 -5.79 -11.42 8.70
N GLY A 37 -6.20 -10.15 8.72
CA GLY A 37 -7.56 -9.76 9.13
C GLY A 37 -8.65 -10.37 8.24
N ILE A 38 -8.43 -10.42 6.92
CA ILE A 38 -9.33 -11.10 5.97
C ILE A 38 -9.41 -12.60 6.27
N GLY A 39 -8.26 -13.25 6.49
CA GLY A 39 -8.21 -14.67 6.86
C GLY A 39 -9.01 -14.97 8.14
N LEU A 40 -8.83 -14.15 9.19
CA LEU A 40 -9.57 -14.29 10.45
C LEU A 40 -11.08 -14.04 10.30
N ASN A 41 -11.48 -13.16 9.38
CA ASN A 41 -12.88 -12.88 9.10
C ASN A 41 -13.53 -14.02 8.30
N LEU A 42 -12.81 -14.60 7.34
CA LEU A 42 -13.24 -15.79 6.60
C LEU A 42 -13.40 -17.02 7.51
N MET A 43 -12.56 -17.16 8.53
CA MET A 43 -12.67 -18.22 9.55
C MET A 43 -13.83 -17.98 10.55
N GLY A 44 -14.52 -16.84 10.47
CA GLY A 44 -15.62 -16.50 11.38
C GLY A 44 -15.21 -16.16 12.80
N ILE A 45 -13.91 -16.05 13.08
CA ILE A 45 -13.36 -15.75 14.41
C ILE A 45 -13.50 -14.27 14.74
N THR A 46 -13.37 -13.40 13.74
CA THR A 46 -13.46 -11.93 13.91
C THR A 46 -14.40 -11.33 12.87
N LYS A 47 -15.12 -10.25 13.21
CA LYS A 47 -15.95 -9.49 12.25
C LYS A 47 -15.35 -8.11 11.98
N ILE A 48 -14.13 -8.10 11.45
CA ILE A 48 -13.40 -6.86 11.13
C ILE A 48 -13.76 -6.42 9.70
N ARG A 49 -14.14 -5.15 9.50
CA ARG A 49 -14.40 -4.60 8.15
C ARG A 49 -13.10 -4.09 7.53
N ILE A 50 -12.31 -4.99 6.94
CA ILE A 50 -11.00 -4.66 6.32
C ILE A 50 -11.14 -3.62 5.20
N SER A 51 -12.28 -3.55 4.51
CA SER A 51 -12.59 -2.51 3.52
C SER A 51 -12.54 -1.09 4.09
N ASN A 52 -12.74 -0.90 5.40
CA ASN A 52 -12.60 0.43 6.03
C ASN A 52 -11.15 0.79 6.35
N LEU A 53 -10.22 -0.17 6.29
CA LEU A 53 -8.79 0.05 6.49
C LEU A 53 -8.09 0.46 5.18
N LEU A 54 -8.69 0.14 4.04
CA LEU A 54 -8.26 0.52 2.68
C LEU A 54 -7.99 2.03 2.50
N PRO A 55 -8.87 2.96 2.93
CA PRO A 55 -8.57 4.40 2.87
C PRO A 55 -7.36 4.80 3.72
N GLY A 56 -6.98 4.02 4.74
CA GLY A 56 -5.77 4.24 5.52
C GLY A 56 -4.49 4.09 4.70
N LEU A 57 -4.47 3.22 3.68
CA LEU A 57 -3.35 3.11 2.74
C LEU A 57 -3.19 4.36 1.87
N LEU A 58 -4.28 5.02 1.49
CA LEU A 58 -4.22 6.29 0.76
C LEU A 58 -3.59 7.39 1.63
N VAL A 59 -3.98 7.45 2.91
CA VAL A 59 -3.42 8.39 3.88
C VAL A 59 -1.93 8.12 4.10
N LEU A 60 -1.53 6.85 4.24
CA LEU A 60 -0.13 6.43 4.35
C LEU A 60 0.71 6.95 3.18
N VAL A 61 0.26 6.73 1.94
CA VAL A 61 0.96 7.17 0.73
C VAL A 61 1.03 8.70 0.66
N ALA A 62 -0.04 9.41 1.05
CA ALA A 62 -0.07 10.86 1.11
C ALA A 62 0.94 11.42 2.13
N ILE A 63 1.03 10.82 3.32
CA ILE A 63 1.98 11.20 4.37
C ILE A 63 3.42 10.96 3.92
N LEU A 64 3.73 9.79 3.36
CA LEU A 64 5.08 9.47 2.87
C LEU A 64 5.53 10.42 1.75
N THR A 65 4.61 10.78 0.86
CA THR A 65 4.88 11.75 -0.21
C THR A 65 5.11 13.15 0.37
N GLY A 66 4.34 13.56 1.38
CA GLY A 66 4.53 14.83 2.08
C GLY A 66 5.85 14.91 2.87
N GLN A 67 6.24 13.81 3.53
CA GLN A 67 7.48 13.73 4.29
C GLN A 67 8.73 13.78 3.40
N TYR A 68 8.64 13.34 2.15
CA TYR A 68 9.76 13.47 1.21
C TYR A 68 10.00 14.90 0.71
N PHE A 69 8.96 15.74 0.68
CA PHE A 69 9.05 17.12 0.21
C PHE A 69 9.53 18.11 1.29
N LEU A 70 9.53 17.67 2.56
CA LEU A 70 10.00 18.42 3.73
C LEU A 70 11.45 18.08 4.06
#